data_AF-A0A1T5DNS6-F1
#
_entry.id   AF-A0A1T5DNS6-F1
#
_cell.length_a   1.000
_cell.length_b   1.000
_cell.length_c   1.000
_cell.angle_alpha   90.00
_cell.angle_beta   90.00
_cell.angle_gamma   90.00
#
_symmetry.space_group_name_H-M   'P 1'
#
loop_
_entity.id
_entity.type
_entity.pdbx_description
1 polymer ?
#
loop_
_entity_poly.entity_id
_entity_poly.type
_entity_poly.pdbx_seq_one_letter_code
_entity_poly.pdbx_strand_id
1 'polypeptide(L)'
;MTRRNAVQHSQDAPDDSPLSDTEFKALLADVIPHLRAYGRSLSGNPDLADDLTQDTMVKAWASRDRFERGTSIKAWTFVILRNTFLSQMRRNKFRGEYDESTVERTLSTPAAQEDSGEMADLQRGLMELPQDQREALILVGAGGMSYEEAAAICGCALGTMKSRVSRARAALEEIMARGQFSQKRAESPPASEAIDAIMDSVEAIAARRDARR
;
A
#
# COMPACT_ATOMS: atom_id res chain seq x y z
N MET A 1 36.11 -56.41 15.09
CA MET A 1 34.68 -56.22 14.74
C MET A 1 34.27 -54.84 15.23
N THR A 2 34.39 -53.81 14.40
CA THR A 2 33.92 -52.45 14.73
C THR A 2 33.08 -51.98 13.56
N ARG A 3 31.76 -51.99 13.72
CA ARG A 3 30.81 -51.56 12.71
C ARG A 3 30.94 -50.05 12.52
N ARG A 4 31.37 -49.65 11.32
CA ARG A 4 31.38 -48.28 10.81
C ARG A 4 29.92 -47.85 10.62
N ASN A 5 29.40 -46.99 11.49
CA ASN A 5 28.12 -46.30 11.27
C ASN A 5 28.35 -45.22 10.22
N ALA A 6 27.97 -45.51 8.98
CA ALA A 6 27.79 -44.50 7.95
C ALA A 6 26.47 -43.78 8.24
N VAL A 7 26.56 -42.61 8.87
CA VAL A 7 25.44 -41.66 8.91
C VAL A 7 25.26 -41.17 7.48
N GLN A 8 24.26 -41.70 6.79
CA GLN A 8 23.71 -41.09 5.58
C GLN A 8 23.16 -39.71 5.97
N HIS A 9 23.99 -38.68 5.79
CA HIS A 9 23.51 -37.33 5.60
C HIS A 9 22.86 -37.29 4.22
N SER A 10 21.57 -37.57 4.17
CA SER A 10 20.71 -37.19 3.05
C SER A 10 20.76 -35.67 2.94
N GLN A 11 21.65 -35.16 2.07
CA GLN A 11 21.60 -33.79 1.64
C GLN A 11 20.36 -33.64 0.76
N ASP A 12 19.26 -33.14 1.33
CA ASP A 12 18.19 -32.55 0.53
C ASP A 12 18.80 -31.32 -0.15
N ALA A 13 19.24 -31.50 -1.39
CA ALA A 13 19.59 -30.38 -2.25
C ALA A 13 18.38 -29.43 -2.33
N PRO A 14 18.58 -28.10 -2.34
CA PRO A 14 17.47 -27.18 -2.55
C PRO A 14 16.80 -27.55 -3.87
N ASP A 15 15.55 -27.98 -3.78
CA ASP A 15 14.70 -28.26 -4.93
C ASP A 15 14.54 -26.95 -5.71
N ASP A 16 15.29 -26.81 -6.80
CA ASP A 16 15.28 -25.64 -7.70
C ASP A 16 14.18 -25.75 -8.76
N SER A 17 13.23 -26.70 -8.59
CA SER A 17 12.09 -26.82 -9.48
C SER A 17 11.15 -25.61 -9.32
N PRO A 18 10.54 -25.13 -10.42
CA PRO A 18 9.53 -24.09 -10.34
C PRO A 18 8.40 -24.53 -9.41
N LEU A 19 7.85 -23.59 -8.64
CA LEU A 19 6.68 -23.88 -7.80
C LEU A 19 5.53 -24.37 -8.67
N SER A 20 4.78 -25.36 -8.16
CA SER A 20 3.50 -25.71 -8.78
C SER A 20 2.52 -24.54 -8.68
N ASP A 21 1.56 -24.48 -9.61
CA ASP A 21 0.51 -23.46 -9.61
C ASP A 21 -0.25 -23.41 -8.26
N THR A 22 -0.44 -24.57 -7.61
CA THR A 22 -1.10 -24.66 -6.29
C THR A 22 -0.26 -24.06 -5.17
N GLU A 23 1.03 -24.38 -5.12
CA GLU A 23 1.95 -23.82 -4.11
C GLU A 23 2.11 -22.31 -4.28
N PHE A 24 2.29 -21.87 -5.53
CA PHE A 24 2.38 -20.45 -5.84
C PHE A 24 1.10 -19.70 -5.47
N LYS A 25 -0.08 -20.28 -5.75
CA LYS A 25 -1.36 -19.69 -5.36
C LYS A 25 -1.49 -19.50 -3.85
N ALA A 26 -1.04 -20.48 -3.06
CA ALA A 26 -1.07 -20.39 -1.60
C ALA A 26 -0.15 -19.26 -1.10
N LEU A 27 1.11 -19.23 -1.56
CA LEU A 27 2.06 -18.16 -1.21
C LEU A 27 1.55 -16.77 -1.61
N LEU A 28 0.91 -16.68 -2.78
CA LEU A 28 0.36 -15.43 -3.27
C LEU A 28 -0.86 -14.98 -2.44
N ALA A 29 -1.70 -15.91 -1.97
CA ALA A 29 -2.82 -15.59 -1.10
C ALA A 29 -2.36 -15.05 0.26
N ASP A 30 -1.29 -15.60 0.83
CA ASP A 30 -0.75 -15.20 2.13
C ASP A 30 -0.23 -13.75 2.14
N VAL A 31 0.19 -13.21 0.99
CA VAL A 31 0.69 -11.83 0.90
C VAL A 31 -0.42 -10.78 0.71
N ILE A 32 -1.68 -11.17 0.47
CA ILE A 32 -2.79 -10.23 0.20
C ILE A 32 -2.93 -9.16 1.30
N PRO A 33 -2.94 -9.49 2.62
CA PRO A 33 -3.07 -8.47 3.67
C PRO A 33 -1.92 -7.47 3.65
N HIS A 34 -0.70 -7.93 3.35
CA HIS A 34 0.49 -7.09 3.25
C HIS A 34 0.44 -6.16 2.04
N LEU A 35 -0.06 -6.65 0.89
CA LEU A 35 -0.25 -5.84 -0.31
C LEU A 35 -1.29 -4.74 -0.09
N ARG A 36 -2.41 -5.05 0.57
CA ARG A 36 -3.42 -4.04 0.94
C ARG A 36 -2.84 -2.97 1.86
N ALA A 37 -2.14 -3.38 2.91
CA ALA A 37 -1.52 -2.43 3.85
C ALA A 37 -0.47 -1.54 3.15
N TYR A 38 0.33 -2.12 2.26
CA TYR A 38 1.30 -1.36 1.47
C TYR A 38 0.61 -0.41 0.48
N GLY A 39 -0.43 -0.88 -0.23
CA GLY A 39 -1.24 -0.05 -1.12
C GLY A 39 -1.89 1.13 -0.40
N ARG A 40 -2.45 0.92 0.79
CA ARG A 40 -3.08 1.99 1.60
C ARG A 40 -2.07 3.03 2.03
N SER A 41 -0.92 2.58 2.54
CA SER A 41 0.13 3.48 2.98
C SER A 41 0.80 4.26 1.83
N LEU A 42 0.84 3.71 0.61
CA LEU A 42 1.32 4.43 -0.57
C LEU A 42 0.31 5.44 -1.14
N SER A 43 -0.96 5.04 -1.23
CA SER A 43 -2.00 5.78 -1.96
C SER A 43 -2.84 6.70 -1.08
N GLY A 44 -2.91 6.43 0.22
CA GLY A 44 -3.81 7.11 1.16
C GLY A 44 -5.29 6.76 0.99
N ASN A 45 -5.65 5.89 0.05
CA ASN A 45 -7.05 5.59 -0.31
C ASN A 45 -7.32 4.06 -0.22
N PRO A 46 -8.25 3.61 0.64
CA PRO A 46 -8.60 2.19 0.78
C PRO A 46 -9.10 1.52 -0.50
N ASP A 47 -9.98 2.17 -1.27
CA ASP A 47 -10.56 1.61 -2.49
C ASP A 47 -9.48 1.44 -3.56
N LEU A 48 -8.65 2.47 -3.74
CA LEU A 48 -7.52 2.41 -4.67
C LEU A 48 -6.50 1.34 -4.26
N ALA A 49 -6.30 1.12 -2.95
CA ALA A 49 -5.41 0.08 -2.46
C ALA A 49 -5.93 -1.33 -2.74
N ASP A 50 -7.25 -1.55 -2.68
CA ASP A 50 -7.87 -2.82 -3.02
C ASP A 50 -7.78 -3.10 -4.53
N ASP A 51 -8.07 -2.10 -5.37
CA ASP A 51 -7.88 -2.19 -6.82
C ASP A 51 -6.42 -2.48 -7.20
N LEU A 52 -5.49 -1.74 -6.59
CA LEU A 52 -4.05 -1.92 -6.79
C LEU A 52 -3.59 -3.32 -6.35
N THR A 53 -4.15 -3.84 -5.26
CA THR A 53 -3.88 -5.21 -4.82
C THR A 53 -4.39 -6.22 -5.85
N GLN A 54 -5.61 -6.06 -6.35
CA GLN A 54 -6.17 -6.94 -7.37
C GLN A 54 -5.31 -6.95 -8.64
N ASP A 55 -4.97 -5.78 -9.17
CA ASP A 55 -4.09 -5.63 -10.34
C ASP A 55 -2.74 -6.33 -10.12
N THR A 56 -2.17 -6.19 -8.93
CA THR A 56 -0.91 -6.82 -8.54
C THR A 56 -1.02 -8.34 -8.56
N MET A 57 -2.10 -8.89 -8.00
CA MET A 57 -2.34 -10.33 -7.94
C MET A 57 -2.47 -10.94 -9.34
N VAL A 58 -3.20 -10.28 -10.24
CA VAL A 58 -3.34 -10.71 -11.64
C VAL A 58 -1.98 -10.71 -12.35
N LYS A 59 -1.18 -9.65 -12.18
CA LYS A 59 0.15 -9.57 -12.78
C LYS A 59 1.11 -10.59 -12.19
N ALA A 60 1.11 -10.78 -10.88
CA ALA A 60 1.92 -11.77 -10.19
C ALA A 60 1.61 -13.19 -10.68
N TRP A 61 0.32 -13.52 -10.83
CA TRP A 61 -0.10 -14.80 -11.40
C TRP A 61 0.35 -14.97 -12.87
N ALA A 62 0.20 -13.91 -13.67
CA ALA A 62 0.63 -13.92 -15.07
C ALA A 62 2.15 -14.05 -15.23
N SER A 63 2.95 -13.60 -14.25
CA SER A 63 4.41 -13.67 -14.25
C SER A 63 5.00 -14.69 -13.27
N ARG A 64 4.20 -15.67 -12.83
CA ARG A 64 4.60 -16.65 -11.80
C ARG A 64 5.80 -17.52 -12.21
N ASP A 65 5.98 -17.70 -13.52
CA ASP A 65 7.13 -18.36 -14.14
C ASP A 65 8.46 -17.63 -13.91
N ARG A 66 8.41 -16.33 -13.56
CA ARG A 66 9.58 -15.50 -13.25
C ARG A 66 9.89 -15.44 -11.76
N PHE A 67 9.10 -16.09 -10.92
CA PHE A 67 9.37 -16.13 -9.49
C PHE A 67 10.45 -17.17 -9.20
N GLU A 68 11.53 -16.73 -8.56
CA GLU A 68 12.63 -17.60 -8.16
C GLU A 68 12.35 -18.22 -6.78
N ARG A 69 12.30 -19.54 -6.71
CA ARG A 69 12.09 -20.27 -5.46
C ARG A 69 13.21 -19.94 -4.46
N GLY A 70 12.86 -19.84 -3.19
CA GLY A 70 13.80 -19.44 -2.12
C GLY A 70 13.96 -17.92 -1.97
N THR A 71 13.41 -17.12 -2.89
CA THR A 71 13.29 -15.66 -2.71
C THR A 71 12.00 -15.27 -2.00
N SER A 72 11.93 -14.04 -1.50
CA SER A 72 10.77 -13.53 -0.76
C SER A 72 9.61 -13.19 -1.70
N ILE A 73 8.53 -13.98 -1.68
CA ILE A 73 7.30 -13.69 -2.42
C ILE A 73 6.71 -12.31 -2.05
N LYS A 74 6.86 -11.89 -0.78
CA LYS A 74 6.46 -10.57 -0.30
C LYS A 74 7.27 -9.46 -0.99
N ALA A 75 8.60 -9.57 -1.03
CA ALA A 75 9.44 -8.56 -1.68
C ALA A 75 9.16 -8.50 -3.19
N TRP A 76 9.04 -9.67 -3.84
CA TRP A 76 8.76 -9.76 -5.28
C TRP A 76 7.39 -9.15 -5.64
N THR A 77 6.34 -9.44 -4.89
CA THR A 77 5.01 -8.84 -5.11
C THR A 77 4.98 -7.34 -4.80
N PHE A 78 5.78 -6.86 -3.83
CA PHE A 78 5.91 -5.43 -3.54
C PHE A 78 6.53 -4.65 -4.71
N VAL A 79 7.48 -5.24 -5.45
CA VAL A 79 8.00 -4.67 -6.71
C VAL A 79 6.87 -4.47 -7.72
N ILE A 80 6.04 -5.50 -7.92
CA ILE A 80 4.93 -5.47 -8.89
C ILE A 80 3.90 -4.41 -8.49
N LEU A 81 3.54 -4.35 -7.20
CA LEU A 81 2.61 -3.36 -6.66
C LEU A 81 3.13 -1.95 -6.87
N ARG A 82 4.38 -1.68 -6.47
CA ARG A 82 5.04 -0.40 -6.67
C ARG A 82 5.01 0.04 -8.12
N ASN A 83 5.45 -0.84 -9.03
CA ASN A 83 5.51 -0.51 -10.46
C ASN A 83 4.12 -0.25 -11.03
N THR A 84 3.10 -0.98 -10.56
CA THR A 84 1.70 -0.76 -10.93
C THR A 84 1.22 0.61 -10.45
N PHE A 85 1.46 0.96 -9.19
CA PHE A 85 1.11 2.26 -8.61
C PHE A 85 1.75 3.42 -9.37
N LEU A 86 3.07 3.38 -9.58
CA LEU A 86 3.80 4.42 -10.32
C LEU A 86 3.30 4.56 -11.77
N SER A 87 2.92 3.44 -12.39
CA SER A 87 2.36 3.45 -13.74
C SER A 87 0.94 4.04 -13.79
N GLN A 88 0.11 3.77 -12.78
CA GLN A 88 -1.20 4.41 -12.61
C GLN A 88 -1.03 5.92 -12.37
N MET A 89 -0.13 6.34 -11.48
CA MET A 89 0.15 7.75 -11.22
C MET A 89 0.61 8.51 -12.47
N ARG A 90 1.58 7.97 -13.24
CA ARG A 90 2.04 8.60 -14.49
C ARG A 90 0.90 8.76 -15.49
N ARG A 91 0.03 7.74 -15.64
CA ARG A 91 -1.14 7.81 -16.52
C ARG A 91 -2.17 8.83 -16.03
N ASN A 92 -2.42 8.90 -14.73
CA ASN A 92 -3.37 9.84 -14.14
C ASN A 92 -2.88 11.28 -14.27
N LYS A 93 -1.57 11.53 -14.11
CA LYS A 93 -0.97 12.84 -14.38
C LYS A 93 -1.18 13.27 -15.85
N PHE A 94 -0.95 12.36 -16.79
CA PHE A 94 -1.12 12.63 -18.22
C PHE A 94 -2.59 12.80 -18.64
N ARG A 95 -3.52 12.10 -17.97
CA ARG A 95 -4.97 12.33 -18.15
C ARG A 95 -5.43 13.63 -17.47
N GLY A 96 -4.80 14.00 -16.36
CA GLY A 96 -5.03 15.23 -15.60
C GLY A 96 -4.43 16.50 -16.22
N GLU A 97 -3.60 16.41 -17.26
CA GLU A 97 -3.26 17.59 -18.08
C GLU A 97 -4.47 18.14 -18.88
N TYR A 98 -5.62 17.43 -18.88
CA TYR A 98 -6.92 17.97 -19.31
C TYR A 98 -7.78 18.54 -18.16
N ASP A 99 -7.37 18.39 -16.89
CA ASP A 99 -7.99 19.01 -15.72
C ASP A 99 -6.98 19.06 -14.56
N GLU A 100 -6.20 20.14 -14.52
CA GLU A 100 -5.07 20.40 -13.62
C GLU A 100 -5.45 20.34 -12.13
N SER A 101 -6.75 20.29 -11.82
CA SER A 101 -7.31 20.31 -10.47
C SER A 101 -7.50 18.92 -9.83
N THR A 102 -7.23 17.82 -10.56
CA THR A 102 -7.61 16.46 -10.11
C THR A 102 -6.43 15.65 -9.55
N VAL A 103 -5.18 15.92 -9.94
CA VAL A 103 -4.01 15.10 -9.57
C VAL A 103 -3.72 15.14 -8.06
N GLU A 104 -4.01 16.26 -7.40
CA GLU A 104 -3.89 16.41 -5.95
C GLU A 104 -5.11 15.82 -5.19
N ARG A 105 -6.29 15.82 -5.84
CA ARG A 105 -7.54 15.29 -5.28
C ARG A 105 -7.65 13.77 -5.35
N THR A 106 -7.11 13.11 -6.38
CA THR A 106 -7.17 11.64 -6.48
C THR A 106 -6.28 10.94 -5.44
N LEU A 107 -5.25 11.62 -4.94
CA LEU A 107 -4.38 11.15 -3.85
C LEU A 107 -4.84 11.64 -2.46
N SER A 108 -5.84 12.55 -2.42
CA SER A 108 -6.38 13.16 -1.20
C SER A 108 -7.90 12.99 -1.10
N THR A 109 -8.42 11.81 -1.42
CA THR A 109 -9.78 11.47 -0.98
C THR A 109 -9.72 11.14 0.51
N PRO A 110 -10.50 11.79 1.39
CA PRO A 110 -10.50 11.49 2.81
C PRO A 110 -10.93 10.04 3.02
N ALA A 111 -10.18 9.31 3.85
CA ALA A 111 -10.59 8.01 4.32
C ALA A 111 -12.00 8.11 4.93
N ALA A 112 -12.97 7.44 4.32
CA ALA A 112 -14.26 7.23 4.92
C ALA A 112 -14.11 6.17 6.03
N GLN A 113 -14.50 6.59 7.24
CA GLN A 113 -14.73 5.82 8.46
C GLN A 113 -13.55 5.15 9.18
N GLU A 114 -13.41 5.61 10.43
CA GLU A 114 -13.01 4.84 11.60
C GLU A 114 -11.60 4.25 11.58
N ASP A 115 -10.60 5.12 11.69
CA ASP A 115 -9.40 4.72 12.42
C ASP A 115 -9.09 5.74 13.53
N SER A 116 -8.76 5.20 14.69
CA SER A 116 -8.38 5.94 15.89
C SER A 116 -7.38 7.05 15.58
N GLY A 117 -7.50 8.19 16.28
CA GLY A 117 -6.84 9.46 15.91
C GLY A 117 -5.38 9.33 15.51
N GLU A 118 -4.58 8.54 16.23
CA GLU A 118 -3.14 8.38 16.01
C GLU A 118 -2.78 7.66 14.70
N MET A 119 -3.51 6.61 14.29
CA MET A 119 -3.22 5.91 13.03
C MET A 119 -3.63 6.75 11.82
N ALA A 120 -4.77 7.44 11.93
CA ALA A 120 -5.21 8.39 10.91
C ALA A 120 -4.25 9.59 10.81
N ASP A 121 -3.72 10.07 11.93
CA ASP A 121 -2.70 11.13 11.99
C ASP A 121 -1.38 10.64 11.37
N LEU A 122 -0.94 9.42 11.67
CA LEU A 122 0.24 8.80 11.06
C LEU A 122 0.08 8.68 9.54
N GLN A 123 -1.07 8.19 9.06
CA GLN A 123 -1.36 8.09 7.64
C GLN A 123 -1.31 9.48 6.97
N ARG A 124 -1.93 10.49 7.59
CA ARG A 124 -1.87 11.87 7.09
C ARG A 124 -0.44 12.41 7.06
N GLY A 125 0.35 12.17 8.11
CA GLY A 125 1.75 12.56 8.17
C GLY A 125 2.62 11.87 7.09
N LEU A 126 2.38 10.58 6.83
CA LEU A 126 3.05 9.86 5.74
C LEU A 126 2.73 10.48 4.37
N MET A 127 1.48 10.91 4.15
CA MET A 127 1.06 11.51 2.89
C MET A 127 1.73 12.86 2.60
N GLU A 128 2.19 13.58 3.63
CA GLU A 128 2.96 14.83 3.46
C GLU A 128 4.42 14.60 3.04
N LEU A 129 4.96 13.40 3.25
CA LEU A 129 6.32 13.09 2.84
C LEU A 129 6.45 13.05 1.30
N PRO A 130 7.63 13.41 0.75
CA PRO A 130 7.96 13.08 -0.63
C PRO A 130 7.80 11.59 -0.89
N GLN A 131 7.24 11.21 -2.03
CA GLN A 131 6.88 9.83 -2.35
C GLN A 131 8.03 8.83 -2.13
N ASP A 132 9.24 9.16 -2.59
CA ASP A 132 10.43 8.31 -2.42
C ASP A 132 10.81 8.09 -0.95
N GLN A 133 10.53 9.08 -0.09
CA GLN A 133 10.80 9.01 1.35
C GLN A 133 9.71 8.22 2.07
N ARG A 134 8.44 8.48 1.74
CA ARG A 134 7.28 7.70 2.22
C ARG A 134 7.47 6.22 1.93
N GLU A 135 7.80 5.89 0.69
CA GLU A 135 8.01 4.50 0.24
C GLU A 135 9.15 3.81 1.00
N ALA A 136 10.30 4.48 1.13
CA ALA A 136 11.44 3.97 1.88
C ALA A 136 11.09 3.67 3.35
N LEU A 137 10.37 4.60 4.00
CA LEU A 137 9.98 4.46 5.39
C LEU A 137 8.98 3.31 5.59
N ILE A 138 8.00 3.18 4.69
CA ILE A 138 7.00 2.10 4.76
C ILE A 138 7.67 0.74 4.55
N LEU A 139 8.52 0.58 3.53
CA LEU A 139 9.15 -0.70 3.22
C LEU A 139 10.02 -1.22 4.37
N VAL A 140 10.84 -0.34 4.97
CA VAL A 140 11.75 -0.72 6.07
C VAL A 140 11.00 -0.78 7.41
N GLY A 141 10.18 0.23 7.72
CA GLY A 141 9.53 0.37 9.02
C GLY A 141 8.33 -0.57 9.21
N ALA A 142 7.41 -0.59 8.26
CA ALA A 142 6.18 -1.39 8.34
C ALA A 142 6.29 -2.72 7.57
N GLY A 143 6.98 -2.71 6.43
CA GLY A 143 7.18 -3.89 5.58
C GLY A 143 8.19 -4.89 6.14
N GLY A 144 9.00 -4.48 7.13
CA GLY A 144 10.05 -5.29 7.75
C GLY A 144 11.14 -5.72 6.76
N MET A 145 11.31 -4.97 5.67
CA MET A 145 12.34 -5.25 4.68
C MET A 145 13.70 -4.77 5.19
N SER A 146 14.75 -5.52 4.88
CA SER A 146 16.12 -5.03 4.98
C SER A 146 16.32 -3.79 4.08
N TYR A 147 17.36 -3.02 4.34
CA TYR A 147 17.70 -1.88 3.49
C TYR A 147 18.04 -2.32 2.06
N GLU A 148 18.66 -3.48 1.92
CA GLU A 148 19.04 -4.10 0.65
C GLU A 148 17.81 -4.50 -0.17
N GLU A 149 16.84 -5.19 0.45
CA GLU A 149 15.57 -5.55 -0.21
C GLU A 149 14.77 -4.30 -0.58
N ALA A 150 14.65 -3.32 0.33
CA ALA A 150 13.94 -2.07 0.03
C ALA A 150 14.62 -1.31 -1.12
N ALA A 151 15.95 -1.29 -1.16
CA ALA A 151 16.72 -0.68 -2.25
C ALA A 151 16.46 -1.38 -3.59
N ALA A 152 16.42 -2.72 -3.60
CA ALA A 152 16.07 -3.51 -4.77
C ALA A 152 14.63 -3.23 -5.24
N ILE A 153 13.67 -3.16 -4.31
CA ILE A 153 12.26 -2.83 -4.60
C ILE A 153 12.13 -1.44 -5.25
N CYS A 154 12.81 -0.45 -4.68
CA CYS A 154 12.77 0.93 -5.16
C CYS A 154 13.63 1.19 -6.40
N GLY A 155 14.50 0.24 -6.79
CA GLY A 155 15.46 0.42 -7.88
C GLY A 155 16.49 1.52 -7.61
N CYS A 156 17.01 1.62 -6.38
CA CYS A 156 18.01 2.62 -5.99
C CYS A 156 19.21 2.00 -5.27
N ALA A 157 20.30 2.76 -5.12
CA ALA A 157 21.47 2.29 -4.38
C ALA A 157 21.18 2.15 -2.86
N LEU A 158 21.88 1.23 -2.19
CA LEU A 158 21.75 1.01 -0.74
C LEU A 158 21.98 2.29 0.08
N GLY A 159 23.00 3.08 -0.28
CA GLY A 159 23.27 4.37 0.35
C GLY A 159 22.12 5.37 0.18
N THR A 160 21.49 5.39 -1.00
CA THR A 160 20.30 6.20 -1.27
C THR A 160 19.14 5.77 -0.37
N MET A 161 18.88 4.47 -0.25
CA MET A 161 17.82 3.93 0.60
C MET A 161 18.02 4.33 2.08
N LYS A 162 19.23 4.14 2.63
CA LYS A 162 19.57 4.57 4.00
C LYS A 162 19.33 6.08 4.19
N SER A 163 19.76 6.90 3.24
CA SER A 163 19.55 8.36 3.30
C SER A 163 18.07 8.76 3.19
N ARG A 164 17.25 8.00 2.43
CA ARG A 164 15.81 8.25 2.30
C ARG A 164 15.09 7.91 3.59
N VAL A 165 15.38 6.75 4.20
CA VAL A 165 14.79 6.35 5.48
C VAL A 165 15.14 7.34 6.59
N SER A 166 16.41 7.74 6.70
CA SER A 166 16.84 8.72 7.70
C SER A 166 16.11 10.06 7.55
N ARG A 167 16.02 10.60 6.34
CA ARG A 167 15.30 11.85 6.06
C ARG A 167 13.79 11.71 6.30
N ALA A 168 13.20 10.59 5.87
CA ALA A 168 11.79 10.32 6.07
C ALA A 168 11.40 10.29 7.55
N ARG A 169 12.22 9.67 8.40
CA ARG A 169 12.00 9.63 9.86
C ARG A 169 12.03 11.03 10.46
N ALA A 170 13.09 11.80 10.17
CA ALA A 170 13.22 13.17 10.70
C ALA A 170 12.06 14.08 10.24
N ALA A 171 11.69 14.00 8.96
CA ALA A 171 10.57 14.76 8.42
C ALA A 171 9.23 14.33 9.04
N LEU A 172 9.00 13.03 9.20
CA LEU A 172 7.77 12.54 9.81
C LEU A 172 7.67 12.94 11.29
N GLU A 173 8.76 12.86 12.05
CA GLU A 173 8.81 13.35 13.43
C GLU A 173 8.42 14.83 13.52
N GLU A 174 8.95 15.67 12.62
CA GLU A 174 8.58 17.09 12.53
C GLU A 174 7.11 17.31 12.11
N ILE A 175 6.60 16.53 11.16
CA ILE A 175 5.19 16.58 10.75
C ILE A 175 4.27 16.20 11.93
N MET A 176 4.56 15.10 12.62
CA MET A 176 3.76 14.62 13.75
C MET A 176 3.83 15.59 14.94
N ALA A 177 5.00 16.19 15.21
CA ALA A 177 5.16 17.16 16.30
C ALA A 177 4.36 18.45 16.09
N ARG A 178 4.07 18.84 14.84
CA ARG A 178 3.23 20.00 14.53
C ARG A 178 1.75 19.77 14.87
N GLY A 179 1.28 18.52 14.92
CA GLY A 179 -0.09 18.15 15.29
C GLY A 179 -1.19 18.69 14.38
N GLN A 180 -0.83 19.28 13.24
CA GLN A 180 -1.73 19.84 12.24
C GLN A 180 -1.34 19.26 10.88
N PHE A 181 -2.23 18.46 10.30
CA PHE A 181 -2.02 17.84 8.99
C PHE A 181 -2.76 18.65 7.92
N SER A 182 -2.18 18.72 6.72
CA SER A 182 -2.79 19.42 5.57
C SER A 182 -4.21 18.90 5.25
N GLN A 183 -4.46 17.62 5.50
CA GLN A 183 -5.81 17.06 5.52
C GLN A 183 -6.46 17.32 6.88
N LYS A 184 -7.39 18.29 6.91
CA LYS A 184 -8.23 18.59 8.07
C LYS A 184 -8.79 17.28 8.64
N ARG A 185 -8.71 17.10 9.97
CA ARG A 185 -9.64 16.22 10.69
C ARG A 185 -11.02 16.61 10.18
N ALA A 186 -11.74 15.70 9.52
CA ALA A 186 -13.16 15.95 9.30
C ALA A 186 -13.73 16.14 10.71
N GLU A 187 -14.06 17.39 11.06
CA GLU A 187 -14.94 17.63 12.18
C GLU A 187 -16.21 16.88 11.80
N SER A 188 -16.46 15.74 12.43
CA SER A 188 -17.76 15.12 12.36
C SER A 188 -18.75 16.21 12.80
N PRO A 189 -19.74 16.59 11.97
CA PRO A 189 -20.79 17.45 12.46
C PRO A 189 -21.39 16.80 13.72
N PRO A 190 -21.80 17.59 14.73
CA PRO A 190 -22.49 17.04 15.89
C PRO A 190 -23.63 16.14 15.41
N ALA A 191 -23.88 15.04 16.14
CA ALA A 191 -24.85 14.02 15.70
C ALA A 191 -26.23 14.60 15.33
N SER A 192 -26.61 15.76 15.89
CA SER A 192 -27.80 16.51 15.50
C SER A 192 -27.76 17.01 14.04
N GLU A 193 -26.65 17.62 13.60
CA GLU A 193 -26.52 18.17 12.25
C GLU A 193 -26.44 17.06 11.18
N ALA A 194 -25.85 15.90 11.51
CA ALA A 194 -25.83 14.74 10.63
C ALA A 194 -27.23 14.13 10.45
N ILE A 195 -28.03 14.12 11.52
CA ILE A 195 -29.44 13.68 11.47
C ILE A 195 -30.27 14.67 10.65
N ASP A 196 -30.11 15.97 10.90
CA ASP A 196 -30.84 17.02 10.18
C ASP A 196 -30.52 16.99 8.67
N ALA A 197 -29.26 16.83 8.29
CA ALA A 197 -28.84 16.72 6.89
C ALA A 197 -29.40 15.45 6.18
N ILE A 198 -29.53 14.34 6.91
CA ILE A 198 -30.14 13.11 6.40
C ILE A 198 -31.65 13.31 6.22
N MET A 199 -32.32 13.95 7.19
CA MET A 199 -33.77 14.18 7.13
C MET A 199 -34.13 15.19 6.03
N ASP A 200 -33.36 16.25 5.85
CA ASP A 200 -33.50 17.22 4.74
C ASP A 200 -33.33 16.54 3.36
N SER A 201 -32.39 15.59 3.27
CA SER A 201 -32.17 14.83 2.04
C SER A 201 -33.32 13.87 1.72
N VAL A 202 -33.95 13.28 2.74
CA VAL A 202 -35.13 12.42 2.59
C VAL A 202 -36.36 13.24 2.16
N GLU A 203 -36.54 14.43 2.75
CA GLU A 203 -37.66 15.33 2.41
C GLU A 203 -37.53 15.88 0.98
N ALA A 204 -36.31 16.21 0.54
CA ALA A 204 -36.03 16.58 -0.85
C ALA A 204 -36.28 15.45 -1.86
N ILE A 205 -36.04 14.19 -1.47
CA ILE A 205 -36.34 13.02 -2.31
C ILE A 205 -37.85 12.74 -2.36
N ALA A 206 -38.55 12.89 -1.24
CA ALA A 206 -40.01 12.76 -1.17
C ALA A 206 -40.70 13.82 -2.03
N ALA A 207 -40.30 15.09 -1.91
CA ALA A 207 -40.85 16.20 -2.70
C ALA A 207 -40.64 16.04 -4.22
N ARG A 208 -39.51 15.47 -4.66
CA ARG A 208 -39.25 15.17 -6.08
C ARG A 208 -40.12 14.05 -6.64
N ARG A 209 -40.60 13.15 -5.77
CA ARG A 209 -41.43 12.01 -6.14
C ARG A 209 -42.90 12.42 -6.33
N ASP A 210 -43.36 13.40 -5.56
CA ASP A 210 -44.71 13.96 -5.65
C ASP A 210 -44.86 14.95 -6.81
N ALA A 211 -43.80 15.66 -7.19
CA ALA A 211 -43.80 16.55 -8.37
C ALA A 211 -43.80 15.82 -9.74
N ARG A 212 -43.72 14.49 -9.75
CA ARG A 212 -43.76 13.63 -10.96
C ARG A 212 -45.08 12.88 -11.15
N ARG A 213 -46.11 13.18 -10.34
CA ARG A 213 -47.49 12.73 -10.52
C ARG A 213 -48.36 13.87 -11.03
#